data_AF-A0A9D9S1W6-F1
#
_entry.id   AF-A0A9D9S1W6-F1
#
_cell.length_a   1.000
_cell.length_b   1.000
_cell.length_c   1.000
_cell.angle_alpha   90.00
_cell.angle_beta   90.00
_cell.angle_gamma   90.00
#
_symmetry.space_group_name_H-M   'P 1'
#
loop_
_entity.id
_entity.type
_entity.pdbx_description
1 polymer ?
#
loop_
_entity_poly.entity_id
_entity_poly.type
_entity_poly.pdbx_seq_one_letter_code
_entity_poly.pdbx_strand_id
1 'polypeptide(L)'
;MLNPLNRPPRPALTGPIFLYALVDMFGLACVAIGASWFAAGKGAILADFPTSTVEAVACTAGGVVVMLWAVIRILRELAKQGPVMQAKYDAYVGAQHPDKVRKTADNEKD
;
A
#
# COMPACT_ATOMS: atom_id res chain seq x y z
N MET A 1 22.56 8.27 18.63
CA MET A 1 22.00 7.10 17.92
C MET A 1 20.67 6.77 18.59
N LEU A 2 19.54 6.83 17.87
CA LEU A 2 18.23 6.48 18.44
C LEU A 2 18.22 4.98 18.78
N ASN A 3 17.89 4.63 20.02
CA ASN A 3 17.77 3.24 20.44
C ASN A 3 16.59 2.61 19.65
N PRO A 4 16.83 1.63 18.74
CA PRO A 4 15.79 1.08 17.87
C PRO A 4 14.65 0.38 18.64
N LEU A 5 14.85 0.15 19.95
CA LEU A 5 13.88 -0.43 20.88
C LEU A 5 12.73 0.51 21.26
N ASN A 6 12.83 1.83 21.05
CA ASN A 6 11.76 2.77 21.44
C ASN A 6 10.72 3.02 20.32
N ARG A 7 10.87 2.41 19.14
CA ARG A 7 9.95 2.60 18.02
C ARG A 7 9.37 1.26 17.55
N PRO A 8 8.05 1.17 17.30
CA PRO A 8 7.49 -0.01 16.68
C PRO A 8 8.17 -0.27 15.32
N PRO A 9 8.45 -1.54 15.01
CA PRO A 9 9.13 -1.91 13.78
C PRO A 9 8.27 -1.54 12.56
N ARG A 10 8.92 -1.06 11.49
CA ARG A 10 8.25 -0.70 10.23
C ARG A 10 8.69 -1.62 9.09
N PRO A 11 7.80 -1.96 8.14
CA PRO A 11 8.16 -2.67 6.92
C PRO A 11 9.26 -1.91 6.16
N ALA A 12 10.13 -2.66 5.49
CA ALA A 12 11.16 -2.08 4.65
C ALA A 12 10.58 -1.72 3.27
N LEU A 13 10.95 -0.54 2.76
CA LEU A 13 10.64 -0.15 1.39
C LEU A 13 11.56 -0.93 0.44
N THR A 14 11.06 -2.02 -0.13
CA THR A 14 11.81 -2.77 -1.14
C THR A 14 11.67 -2.09 -2.50
N GLY A 15 12.67 -2.25 -3.38
CA GLY A 15 12.63 -1.73 -4.75
C GLY A 15 11.35 -2.12 -5.52
N PRO A 16 10.86 -3.38 -5.41
CA PRO A 16 9.57 -3.76 -5.98
C PRO A 16 8.38 -3.00 -5.42
N ILE A 17 8.31 -2.78 -4.09
CA ILE A 17 7.22 -1.99 -3.47
C ILE A 17 7.23 -0.57 -4.03
N PHE A 18 8.41 0.05 -4.13
CA PHE A 18 8.55 1.38 -4.70
C PHE A 18 8.05 1.44 -6.15
N LEU A 19 8.44 0.48 -6.98
CA LEU A 19 8.00 0.42 -8.37
C LEU A 19 6.48 0.26 -8.48
N TYR A 20 5.87 -0.64 -7.70
CA TYR A 20 4.42 -0.80 -7.70
C TYR A 20 3.70 0.46 -7.19
N ALA A 21 4.28 1.18 -6.22
CA ALA A 21 3.73 2.45 -5.76
C ALA A 21 3.76 3.53 -6.86
N LEU A 22 4.79 3.56 -7.71
CA LEU A 22 4.81 4.45 -8.89
C LEU A 22 3.71 4.07 -9.89
N VAL A 23 3.48 2.77 -10.09
CA VAL A 23 2.39 2.28 -10.95
C VAL A 23 1.02 2.65 -10.37
N ASP A 24 0.85 2.59 -9.05
CA ASP A 24 -0.37 3.03 -8.38
C ASP A 24 -0.62 4.54 -8.53
N MET A 25 0.43 5.36 -8.40
CA MET A 25 0.34 6.80 -8.68
C MET A 25 -0.06 7.10 -10.12
N PHE A 26 0.45 6.32 -11.08
CA PHE A 26 0.00 6.41 -12.47
C PHE A 26 -1.49 6.04 -12.60
N GLY A 27 -1.94 4.96 -11.96
CA GLY A 27 -3.35 4.58 -11.92
C GLY A 27 -4.25 5.66 -11.35
N LEU A 28 -3.85 6.29 -10.23
CA LEU A 28 -4.55 7.42 -9.62
C LEU A 28 -4.61 8.63 -10.55
N ALA A 29 -3.53 8.94 -11.26
CA ALA A 29 -3.53 10.02 -12.24
C ALA A 29 -4.51 9.74 -13.38
N CYS A 30 -4.54 8.51 -13.92
CA CYS A 30 -5.51 8.10 -14.93
C CYS A 30 -6.96 8.21 -14.44
N VAL A 31 -7.24 7.75 -13.21
CA VAL A 31 -8.57 7.89 -12.60
C VAL A 31 -8.93 9.36 -12.41
N ALA A 32 -8.02 10.19 -11.90
CA ALA A 32 -8.29 11.61 -11.69
C ALA A 32 -8.61 12.33 -13.00
N ILE A 33 -7.81 12.10 -14.04
CA ILE A 33 -8.00 12.70 -15.37
C ILE A 33 -9.31 12.20 -15.99
N GLY A 34 -9.57 10.89 -15.99
CA GLY A 34 -10.79 10.32 -16.54
C GLY A 34 -12.05 10.75 -15.79
N ALA A 35 -12.03 10.75 -14.45
CA ALA A 35 -13.14 11.18 -13.61
C ALA A 35 -13.42 12.69 -13.76
N SER A 36 -12.38 13.52 -13.93
CA SER A 36 -12.55 14.95 -14.14
C SER A 36 -13.34 15.28 -15.40
N TRP A 37 -13.24 14.44 -16.44
CA TRP A 37 -14.04 14.58 -17.65
C TRP A 37 -15.53 14.41 -17.38
N PHE A 38 -15.91 13.45 -16.53
CA PHE A 38 -17.31 13.24 -16.14
C PHE A 38 -17.84 14.34 -15.22
N ALA A 39 -16.98 14.94 -14.40
CA ALA A 39 -17.37 15.98 -13.45
C ALA A 39 -17.47 17.39 -14.08
N ALA A 40 -16.55 17.74 -14.99
CA ALA A 40 -16.41 19.10 -15.51
C ALA A 40 -16.43 19.21 -17.05
N GLY A 41 -16.51 18.08 -17.78
CA GLY A 41 -16.49 18.05 -19.25
C GLY A 41 -15.09 17.91 -19.86
N LYS A 42 -14.98 18.03 -21.19
CA LYS A 42 -13.71 17.86 -21.94
C LYS A 42 -12.62 18.79 -21.42
N GLY A 43 -11.43 18.24 -21.20
CA GLY A 43 -10.21 19.01 -20.93
C GLY A 43 -10.10 19.60 -19.52
N ALA A 44 -10.82 19.05 -18.53
CA ALA A 44 -10.86 19.60 -17.17
C ALA A 44 -9.52 19.60 -16.41
N ILE A 45 -8.59 18.70 -16.75
CA ILE A 45 -7.26 18.60 -16.10
C ILE A 45 -6.11 18.66 -17.10
N LEU A 46 -6.22 18.02 -18.26
CA LEU A 46 -5.26 18.09 -19.37
C LEU A 46 -5.98 18.67 -20.59
N ALA A 47 -5.39 19.71 -21.21
CA ALA A 47 -5.88 20.23 -22.48
C ALA A 47 -5.89 19.08 -23.50
N ASP A 48 -7.02 18.89 -24.18
CA ASP A 48 -7.23 17.85 -25.20
C ASP A 48 -7.17 16.39 -24.72
N PHE A 49 -7.32 16.10 -23.42
CA PHE A 49 -7.50 14.71 -22.95
C PHE A 49 -8.29 14.63 -21.64
N PRO A 50 -9.36 13.81 -21.53
CA PRO A 50 -9.98 12.97 -22.56
C PRO A 50 -10.79 13.76 -23.62
N THR A 51 -10.73 13.35 -24.90
CA THR A 51 -11.49 13.99 -25.98
C THR A 51 -12.83 13.34 -26.27
N SER A 52 -13.04 12.10 -25.80
CA SER A 52 -14.27 11.33 -26.00
C SER A 52 -14.69 10.57 -24.74
N THR A 53 -15.97 10.20 -24.67
CA THR A 53 -16.51 9.39 -23.57
C THR A 53 -15.83 8.03 -23.48
N VAL A 54 -15.48 7.41 -24.62
CA VAL A 54 -14.79 6.12 -24.66
C VAL A 54 -13.39 6.24 -24.03
N GLU A 55 -12.65 7.30 -24.34
CA GLU A 55 -11.35 7.58 -23.71
C GLU A 55 -11.47 7.84 -22.22
N ALA A 56 -12.48 8.61 -21.79
CA ALA A 56 -12.71 8.89 -20.37
C ALA A 56 -13.05 7.61 -19.58
N VAL A 57 -13.88 6.73 -20.13
CA VAL A 57 -14.20 5.42 -19.54
C VAL A 57 -12.95 4.54 -19.52
N ALA A 58 -12.23 4.43 -20.63
CA ALA A 58 -11.02 3.60 -20.73
C ALA A 58 -9.91 4.06 -19.76
N CYS A 59 -9.71 5.38 -19.63
CA CYS A 59 -8.74 5.96 -18.71
C CYS A 59 -9.12 5.72 -17.24
N THR A 60 -10.39 5.95 -16.89
CA THR A 60 -10.89 5.72 -15.53
C THR A 60 -10.85 4.23 -15.17
N ALA A 61 -11.45 3.37 -15.99
CA ALA A 61 -11.51 1.94 -15.73
C ALA A 61 -10.12 1.29 -15.77
N GLY A 62 -9.28 1.68 -16.75
CA GLY A 62 -7.89 1.24 -16.84
C GLY A 62 -7.08 1.66 -15.62
N GLY A 63 -7.23 2.90 -15.16
CA GLY A 63 -6.61 3.40 -13.94
C GLY A 63 -6.99 2.57 -12.71
N VAL A 64 -8.29 2.27 -12.53
CA VAL A 64 -8.77 1.42 -11.43
C VAL A 64 -8.16 0.01 -11.49
N VAL A 65 -8.12 -0.61 -12.67
CA VAL A 65 -7.52 -1.95 -12.84
C VAL A 65 -6.03 -1.92 -12.47
N VAL A 66 -5.30 -0.89 -12.90
CA VAL A 66 -3.87 -0.73 -12.58
C VAL A 66 -3.65 -0.52 -11.09
N MET A 67 -4.46 0.32 -10.43
CA MET A 67 -4.41 0.55 -8.98
C MET A 67 -4.63 -0.77 -8.21
N LEU A 68 -5.71 -1.50 -8.52
CA LEU A 68 -6.01 -2.76 -7.84
C LEU A 68 -4.89 -3.79 -8.04
N TRP A 69 -4.36 -3.88 -9.25
CA TRP A 69 -3.23 -4.75 -9.56
C TRP A 69 -1.97 -4.36 -8.76
N ALA A 70 -1.64 -3.07 -8.69
CA ALA A 70 -0.47 -2.57 -7.97
C ALA A 70 -0.60 -2.80 -6.46
N VAL A 71 -1.75 -2.48 -5.86
CA VAL A 71 -2.02 -2.70 -4.43
C VAL A 71 -1.88 -4.17 -4.06
N ILE A 72 -2.46 -5.08 -4.85
CA ILE A 72 -2.31 -6.53 -4.60
C ILE A 72 -0.83 -6.94 -4.62
N ARG A 73 -0.04 -6.40 -5.55
CA ARG A 73 1.40 -6.71 -5.64
C ARG A 73 2.19 -6.15 -4.46
N ILE A 74 1.88 -4.94 -4.00
CA ILE A 74 2.48 -4.35 -2.79
C ILE A 74 2.16 -5.21 -1.56
N LEU A 75 0.90 -5.60 -1.37
CA LEU A 75 0.49 -6.45 -0.25
C LEU A 75 1.20 -7.81 -0.28
N ARG A 76 1.38 -8.41 -1.46
CA ARG A 76 2.16 -9.66 -1.61
C ARG A 76 3.62 -9.48 -1.23
N GLU A 77 4.22 -8.33 -1.53
CA GLU A 77 5.61 -8.05 -1.17
C GLU A 77 5.78 -7.73 0.32
N LEU A 78 4.80 -7.05 0.92
CA LEU A 78 4.73 -6.84 2.37
C LEU A 78 4.52 -8.16 3.12
N ALA A 79 3.67 -9.05 2.61
CA ALA A 79 3.44 -10.37 3.21
C ALA A 79 4.73 -11.20 3.30
N LYS A 80 5.64 -11.09 2.31
CA LYS A 80 6.96 -11.74 2.37
C LYS A 80 7.83 -11.23 3.52
N GLN A 81 7.65 -9.98 3.95
CA GLN A 81 8.37 -9.40 5.08
C GLN A 81 7.76 -9.76 6.43
N GLY A 82 6.54 -10.33 6.44
CA GLY A 82 5.79 -10.71 7.64
C GLY A 82 6.59 -11.40 8.75
N PRO A 83 7.30 -12.52 8.48
CA PRO A 83 7.99 -13.26 9.54
C PRO A 83 9.13 -12.45 10.18
N VAL A 84 9.89 -11.71 9.36
CA VAL A 84 10.98 -10.83 9.87
C VAL A 84 10.39 -9.69 10.70
N MET A 85 9.25 -9.15 10.28
CA MET A 85 8.56 -8.09 11.01
C MET A 85 7.97 -8.56 12.33
N GLN A 86 7.43 -9.78 12.37
CA GLN A 86 6.93 -10.39 13.59
C GLN A 86 8.06 -10.62 14.61
N ALA A 87 9.20 -11.17 14.19
CA ALA A 87 10.35 -11.35 15.07
C ALA A 87 10.85 -10.02 15.68
N LYS A 88 10.90 -8.95 14.86
CA LYS A 88 11.25 -7.60 15.34
C LYS A 88 10.21 -7.04 16.31
N TYR A 89 8.93 -7.34 16.09
CA TYR A 89 7.84 -6.91 16.95
C TYR A 89 7.87 -7.63 18.30
N ASP A 90 8.07 -8.94 18.30
CA ASP A 90 8.17 -9.74 19.53
C ASP A 90 9.36 -9.28 20.39
N ALA A 91 10.50 -8.95 19.77
CA ALA A 91 11.65 -8.37 20.47
C ALA A 91 11.35 -6.97 21.04
N TYR A 92 10.63 -6.13 20.28
CA TYR A 92 10.18 -4.81 20.74
C TYR A 92 9.22 -4.93 21.95
N VAL A 93 8.24 -5.82 21.88
CA VAL A 93 7.28 -6.06 22.97
C VAL A 93 8.01 -6.61 24.20
N GLY A 94 8.93 -7.58 24.05
CA GLY A 94 9.71 -8.11 25.16
C GLY A 94 10.54 -7.06 25.90
N ALA A 95 11.02 -6.04 25.20
CA ALA A 95 11.85 -4.99 25.79
C ALA A 95 11.07 -3.79 26.34
N GLN A 96 9.89 -3.47 25.81
CA GLN A 96 9.12 -2.27 26.19
C GLN A 96 7.85 -2.58 26.98
N HIS A 97 7.26 -3.75 26.75
CA HIS A 97 5.99 -4.20 27.34
C HIS A 97 6.08 -5.67 27.72
N PRO A 98 6.92 -6.03 28.72
CA PRO A 98 7.13 -7.41 29.14
C PRO A 98 5.83 -8.09 29.61
N ASP A 99 4.85 -7.30 30.07
CA ASP A 99 3.50 -7.73 30.45
C ASP A 99 2.64 -8.22 29.26
N LYS A 100 2.98 -7.78 28.03
CA LYS A 100 2.23 -8.08 26.80
C LYS A 100 2.93 -9.08 25.89
N VAL A 101 4.04 -9.67 26.34
CA VAL A 101 4.70 -10.76 25.62
C VAL A 101 3.69 -11.88 25.47
N ARG A 102 3.45 -12.29 24.23
CA ARG A 102 2.50 -13.35 23.89
C ARG A 102 2.89 -14.61 24.67
N LYS A 103 2.15 -14.94 25.73
CA LYS A 103 2.25 -16.25 26.38
C LYS A 103 1.74 -17.26 25.37
N THR A 104 2.63 -18.08 24.83
CA THR A 104 2.24 -19.28 24.08
C THR A 104 1.24 -20.05 24.93
N ALA A 105 0.17 -20.54 24.30
CA ALA A 105 -0.94 -21.21 24.96
C ALA A 105 -0.54 -22.60 25.51
N ASP A 106 0.36 -22.62 26.49
CA ASP A 106 0.85 -23.82 27.21
C ASP A 106 0.45 -23.79 28.70
N ASN A 107 -0.62 -23.07 29.05
CA ASN A 107 -1.25 -23.14 30.38
C ASN A 107 -2.73 -23.52 30.28
N GLU A 108 -3.08 -24.41 29.36
CA GLU A 108 -4.42 -25.02 29.30
C GLU A 108 -4.31 -26.55 29.16
N LYS A 109 -3.49 -27.17 30.01
CA LYS A 109 -3.54 -28.59 30.38
C LYS A 109 -2.89 -28.78 31.76
N ASP A 110 -3.56 -28.30 32.80
CA ASP A 110 -3.39 -28.82 34.17
C ASP A 110 -4.76 -29.27 34.68
#